data_AF-A0A8G1RWJ7-F1
#
_entry.id   AF-A0A8G1RWJ7-F1
#
_cell.length_a   1.000
_cell.length_b   1.000
_cell.length_c   1.000
_cell.angle_alpha   90.00
_cell.angle_beta   90.00
_cell.angle_gamma   90.00
#
_symmetry.space_group_name_H-M   'P 1'
#
loop_
_entity.id
_entity.type
_entity.pdbx_description
1 polymer ?
#
loop_
_entity_poly.entity_id
_entity_poly.type
_entity_poly.pdbx_seq_one_letter_code
_entity_poly.pdbx_strand_id
1 'polypeptide(L)'
;IESRSGAYSQSCSECILLDEGATLQCYCKSTYAANSKNTTLNLEEHIANYDGHLLSNLTGSVTSIPADSSWPIPSDFEVQLQVSSLNNNCSTIGGYLTLNDPQDCYYLNLGVEYYWYAATTVNNLGWKIVAYHDSTCSGEAVGTFTPENVDTCLTFEDGVSGFAVIPLWNAD
;
A
#
# COMPACT_ATOMS: atom_id res chain seq x y z
N ILE A 1 -4.30 -20.30 -10.15
CA ILE A 1 -4.51 -20.56 -8.70
C ILE A 1 -4.50 -19.18 -8.06
N GLU A 2 -5.68 -18.61 -7.81
CA GLU A 2 -5.79 -17.26 -7.20
C GLU A 2 -5.30 -17.34 -5.76
N SER A 3 -4.27 -16.56 -5.41
CA SER A 3 -3.80 -16.41 -4.03
C SER A 3 -4.80 -15.57 -3.23
N ARG A 4 -5.89 -16.18 -2.77
CA ARG A 4 -6.75 -15.58 -1.75
C ARG A 4 -6.20 -15.91 -0.36
N SER A 5 -5.14 -15.20 0.05
CA SER A 5 -4.44 -15.42 1.32
C SER A 5 -4.14 -14.08 2.00
N GLY A 6 -5.16 -13.29 2.36
CA GLY A 6 -4.95 -12.01 3.03
C GLY A 6 -6.13 -11.04 2.98
N ALA A 7 -5.83 -9.75 3.10
CA ALA A 7 -6.78 -8.62 3.02
C ALA A 7 -7.93 -8.66 4.05
N TYR A 8 -7.66 -9.16 5.25
CA TYR A 8 -8.67 -9.26 6.31
C TYR A 8 -9.33 -7.90 6.63
N SER A 9 -8.59 -6.79 6.49
CA SER A 9 -9.06 -5.41 6.68
C SER A 9 -10.26 -5.02 5.81
N GLN A 10 -10.50 -5.70 4.67
CA GLN A 10 -11.69 -5.46 3.84
C GLN A 10 -12.98 -5.98 4.47
N SER A 11 -12.87 -6.90 5.44
CA SER A 11 -14.00 -7.62 6.04
C SER A 11 -13.99 -7.64 7.57
N CYS A 12 -12.93 -7.09 8.18
CA CYS A 12 -12.74 -6.99 9.62
C CYS A 12 -12.42 -5.56 10.03
N SER A 13 -12.77 -5.20 11.25
CA SER A 13 -12.55 -3.89 11.85
C SER A 13 -12.21 -4.03 13.34
N GLU A 14 -11.91 -2.89 13.99
CA GLU A 14 -11.68 -2.83 15.44
C GLU A 14 -10.59 -3.79 15.92
N CYS A 15 -9.50 -3.83 15.17
CA CYS A 15 -8.39 -4.72 15.49
C CYS A 15 -7.54 -4.16 16.62
N ILE A 16 -7.23 -5.02 17.58
CA ILE A 16 -6.39 -4.71 18.73
C ILE A 16 -5.36 -5.81 18.96
N LEU A 17 -4.21 -5.43 19.50
CA LEU A 17 -3.22 -6.37 20.00
C LEU A 17 -3.51 -6.68 21.46
N LEU A 18 -3.57 -7.96 21.79
CA LEU A 18 -3.71 -8.52 23.13
C LEU A 18 -2.41 -9.24 23.51
N ASP A 19 -2.33 -9.70 24.76
CA ASP A 19 -1.24 -10.56 25.25
C ASP A 19 0.16 -9.98 24.93
N GLU A 20 0.36 -8.70 25.29
CA GLU A 20 1.61 -7.95 25.06
C GLU A 20 2.04 -7.86 23.58
N GLY A 21 1.10 -8.04 22.65
CA GLY A 21 1.38 -7.99 21.21
C GLY A 21 1.29 -9.33 20.50
N ALA A 22 1.23 -10.44 21.23
CA ALA A 22 1.27 -11.78 20.64
C ALA A 22 -0.03 -12.17 19.92
N THR A 23 -1.17 -11.64 20.34
CA THR A 23 -2.48 -12.03 19.78
C THR A 23 -3.15 -10.85 19.09
N LEU A 24 -3.41 -10.96 17.79
CA LEU A 24 -4.27 -10.03 17.06
C LEU A 24 -5.73 -10.44 17.25
N GLN A 25 -6.56 -9.57 17.82
CA GLN A 25 -8.01 -9.72 17.83
C GLN A 25 -8.65 -8.74 16.86
N CYS A 26 -9.61 -9.18 16.06
CA CYS A 26 -10.40 -8.32 15.17
C CYS A 26 -11.88 -8.72 15.21
N TYR A 27 -12.78 -7.74 15.02
CA TYR A 27 -14.20 -8.01 14.75
C TYR A 27 -14.40 -8.25 13.26
N CYS A 28 -14.75 -9.47 12.87
CA CYS A 28 -14.85 -9.86 11.47
C CYS A 28 -16.29 -10.16 11.04
N LYS A 29 -16.65 -9.69 9.83
CA LYS A 29 -17.92 -10.00 9.19
C LYS A 29 -17.96 -11.48 8.84
N SER A 30 -18.97 -12.18 9.33
CA SER A 30 -19.20 -13.57 8.91
C SER A 30 -19.93 -13.63 7.56
N THR A 31 -19.77 -14.74 6.84
CA THR A 31 -20.45 -14.97 5.55
C THR A 31 -21.98 -15.05 5.69
N TYR A 32 -22.50 -15.31 6.89
CA TYR A 32 -23.94 -15.39 7.17
C TYR A 32 -24.33 -14.35 8.23
N ALA A 33 -25.10 -13.34 7.81
CA ALA A 33 -25.33 -12.01 8.39
C ALA A 33 -25.60 -11.87 9.92
N ALA A 34 -25.73 -12.95 10.70
CA ALA A 34 -26.02 -12.90 12.13
C ALA A 34 -24.83 -13.17 13.06
N ASN A 35 -23.65 -13.56 12.54
CA ASN A 35 -22.58 -14.13 13.38
C ASN A 35 -21.22 -13.41 13.27
N SER A 36 -21.23 -12.13 12.90
CA SER A 36 -20.02 -11.31 13.01
C SER A 36 -19.54 -11.29 14.46
N LYS A 37 -18.26 -11.56 14.69
CA LYS A 37 -17.70 -11.81 16.02
C LYS A 37 -16.25 -11.42 16.10
N ASN A 38 -15.76 -11.26 17.33
CA ASN A 38 -14.33 -11.20 17.58
C ASN A 38 -13.70 -12.55 17.27
N THR A 39 -12.62 -12.51 16.52
CA THR A 39 -11.75 -13.64 16.24
C THR A 39 -10.33 -13.25 16.59
N THR A 40 -9.52 -14.24 16.96
CA THR A 40 -8.13 -14.06 17.36
C THR A 40 -7.20 -14.82 16.42
N LEU A 41 -6.02 -14.27 16.21
CA LEU A 41 -4.89 -14.89 15.52
C LEU A 41 -3.67 -14.75 16.44
N ASN A 42 -3.04 -15.86 16.80
CA ASN A 42 -1.75 -15.82 17.50
C ASN A 42 -0.66 -15.54 16.47
N LEU A 43 0.00 -14.39 16.58
CA LEU A 43 0.99 -13.92 15.62
C LEU A 43 2.29 -14.74 15.73
N GLU A 44 2.64 -15.21 16.93
CA GLU A 44 3.87 -15.98 17.20
C GLU A 44 3.92 -17.34 16.47
N GLU A 45 2.77 -17.85 16.00
CA GLU A 45 2.72 -19.09 15.22
C GLU A 45 3.41 -18.95 13.86
N HIS A 46 3.39 -17.74 13.31
CA HIS A 46 3.76 -17.49 11.93
C HIS A 46 4.63 -16.26 11.69
N ILE A 47 4.79 -15.39 12.68
CA ILE A 47 5.63 -14.19 12.63
C ILE A 47 6.64 -14.28 13.76
N ALA A 48 7.91 -14.06 13.46
CA ALA A 48 8.96 -13.99 14.46
C ALA A 48 9.96 -12.88 14.10
N ASN A 49 10.71 -12.43 15.10
CA ASN A 49 11.81 -11.49 14.93
C ASN A 49 13.09 -12.26 14.50
N TYR A 50 13.63 -11.90 13.34
CA TYR A 50 14.91 -12.37 12.83
C TYR A 50 15.86 -11.18 12.69
N ASP A 51 16.75 -11.01 13.67
CA ASP A 51 17.77 -9.96 13.70
C ASP A 51 17.21 -8.53 13.54
N GLY A 52 16.05 -8.27 14.17
CA GLY A 52 15.35 -6.99 14.06
C GLY A 52 14.24 -6.98 13.03
N HIS A 53 14.09 -8.00 12.17
CA HIS A 53 13.02 -8.01 11.17
C HIS A 53 11.86 -8.93 11.55
N LEU A 54 10.63 -8.41 11.53
CA LEU A 54 9.42 -9.21 11.66
C LEU A 54 9.10 -9.93 10.34
N LEU A 55 9.36 -11.24 10.29
CA LEU A 55 9.18 -12.04 9.08
C LEU A 55 8.12 -13.13 9.27
N SER A 56 7.28 -13.30 8.25
CA SER A 56 6.24 -14.34 8.23
C SER A 56 6.68 -15.60 7.48
N ASN A 57 6.33 -16.78 8.02
CA ASN A 57 6.56 -18.07 7.37
C ASN A 57 5.32 -18.63 6.63
N LEU A 58 4.24 -17.85 6.47
CA LEU A 58 2.99 -18.30 5.86
C LEU A 58 3.14 -18.72 4.39
N THR A 59 4.12 -18.16 3.67
CA THR A 59 4.41 -18.46 2.27
C THR A 59 5.51 -19.51 2.10
N GLY A 60 6.09 -20.00 3.20
CA GLY A 60 7.20 -20.93 3.21
C GLY A 60 8.19 -20.62 4.34
N SER A 61 9.17 -21.49 4.54
CA SER A 61 10.22 -21.25 5.53
C SER A 61 11.00 -19.98 5.21
N VAL A 62 11.31 -19.19 6.24
CA VAL A 62 12.21 -18.04 6.13
C VAL A 62 13.62 -18.57 5.86
N THR A 63 14.12 -18.37 4.64
CA THR A 63 15.46 -18.83 4.22
C THR A 63 16.53 -17.74 4.24
N SER A 64 16.12 -16.48 4.35
CA SER A 64 17.00 -15.32 4.33
C SER A 64 16.36 -14.16 5.07
N ILE A 65 17.20 -13.38 5.74
CA ILE A 65 16.83 -12.12 6.36
C ILE A 65 17.06 -11.02 5.31
N PRO A 66 16.09 -10.13 5.05
CA PRO A 66 16.29 -8.97 4.18
C PRO A 66 17.43 -8.09 4.68
N ALA A 67 18.07 -7.33 3.78
CA ALA A 67 18.99 -6.28 4.21
C ALA A 67 18.20 -5.09 4.76
N ASP A 68 18.81 -4.36 5.70
CA ASP A 68 18.27 -3.11 6.23
C ASP A 68 17.96 -2.10 5.12
N SER A 69 16.82 -1.44 5.27
CA SER A 69 16.49 -0.30 4.43
C SER A 69 17.45 0.88 4.68
N SER A 70 17.84 1.57 3.61
CA SER A 70 18.48 2.88 3.73
C SER A 70 17.51 4.01 4.10
N TRP A 71 16.21 3.75 3.99
CA TRP A 71 15.12 4.67 4.33
C TRP A 71 14.62 4.40 5.75
N PRO A 72 14.57 5.42 6.62
CA PRO A 72 14.06 5.27 7.97
C PRO A 72 12.55 4.98 7.97
N ILE A 73 12.06 4.36 9.04
CA ILE A 73 10.62 4.22 9.27
C ILE A 73 9.99 5.62 9.34
N PRO A 74 8.98 5.92 8.50
CA PRO A 74 8.31 7.21 8.50
C PRO A 74 7.65 7.52 9.84
N SER A 75 7.74 8.77 10.29
CA SER A 75 6.95 9.26 11.42
C SER A 75 5.46 9.38 11.10
N ASP A 76 5.14 9.43 9.81
CA ASP A 76 3.80 9.42 9.25
C ASP A 76 3.79 8.51 8.02
N PHE A 77 2.88 7.55 7.99
CA PHE A 77 2.73 6.60 6.90
C PHE A 77 1.81 7.12 5.79
N GLU A 78 1.13 8.25 5.98
CA GLU A 78 0.27 8.83 4.96
C GLU A 78 1.10 9.55 3.89
N VAL A 79 0.84 9.23 2.61
CA VAL A 79 1.28 10.01 1.46
C VAL A 79 0.07 10.46 0.65
N GLN A 80 0.05 11.74 0.29
CA GLN A 80 -0.99 12.28 -0.59
C GLN A 80 -0.46 12.37 -2.02
N LEU A 81 -1.07 11.62 -2.93
CA LEU A 81 -0.84 11.72 -4.36
C LEU A 81 -1.86 12.68 -4.97
N GLN A 82 -1.39 13.82 -5.45
CA GLN A 82 -2.18 14.83 -6.13
C GLN A 82 -2.12 14.59 -7.63
N VAL A 83 -3.27 14.39 -8.26
CA VAL A 83 -3.37 13.99 -9.67
C VAL A 83 -4.10 15.05 -10.49
N SER A 84 -3.72 15.20 -11.76
CA SER A 84 -4.38 16.09 -12.72
C SER A 84 -4.77 15.35 -13.99
N SER A 85 -6.00 15.58 -14.45
CA SER A 85 -6.54 15.02 -15.70
C SER A 85 -6.72 16.06 -16.81
N LEU A 86 -6.55 17.35 -16.51
CA LEU A 86 -6.82 18.44 -17.45
C LEU A 86 -5.54 19.08 -18.02
N ASN A 87 -4.41 18.91 -17.35
CA ASN A 87 -3.13 19.45 -17.80
C ASN A 87 -1.96 18.52 -17.45
N ASN A 88 -0.85 18.76 -18.14
CA ASN A 88 0.41 18.04 -18.02
C ASN A 88 1.43 18.84 -17.19
N ASN A 89 1.01 19.56 -16.14
CA ASN A 89 1.92 20.40 -15.36
C ASN A 89 1.54 20.62 -13.88
N CYS A 90 0.62 19.82 -13.33
CA CYS A 90 0.15 19.90 -11.94
C CYS A 90 -0.33 21.29 -11.47
N SER A 91 -0.60 22.23 -12.40
CA SER A 91 -1.08 23.59 -12.04
C SER A 91 -2.54 23.60 -11.59
N THR A 92 -3.29 22.53 -11.89
CA THR A 92 -4.66 22.33 -11.43
C THR A 92 -4.80 20.89 -11.00
N ILE A 93 -4.95 20.66 -9.71
CA ILE A 93 -5.17 19.33 -9.15
C ILE A 93 -6.64 18.95 -9.35
N GLY A 94 -6.84 17.81 -10.01
CA GLY A 94 -8.16 17.22 -10.27
C GLY A 94 -8.58 16.17 -9.24
N GLY A 95 -7.63 15.63 -8.46
CA GLY A 95 -7.91 14.63 -7.44
C GLY A 95 -6.81 14.52 -6.39
N TYR A 96 -7.20 14.04 -5.21
CA TYR A 96 -6.32 13.77 -4.08
C TYR A 96 -6.53 12.31 -3.68
N LEU A 97 -5.46 11.51 -3.76
CA LEU A 97 -5.46 10.11 -3.38
C LEU A 97 -4.60 9.98 -2.12
N THR A 98 -5.22 9.65 -1.00
CA THR A 98 -4.51 9.34 0.23
C THR A 98 -4.13 7.87 0.22
N LEU A 99 -2.83 7.58 0.32
CA LEU A 99 -2.26 6.24 0.29
C LEU A 99 -1.45 6.04 1.56
N ASN A 100 -1.67 4.94 2.27
CA ASN A 100 -1.07 4.69 3.58
C ASN A 100 -0.77 3.21 3.84
N ASP A 101 -1.01 2.36 2.84
CA ASP A 101 -0.82 0.92 2.91
C ASP A 101 -0.13 0.42 1.62
N PRO A 102 0.66 -0.67 1.69
CA PRO A 102 1.21 -1.30 0.50
C PRO A 102 0.08 -1.78 -0.43
N GLN A 103 0.20 -1.50 -1.73
CA GLN A 103 -0.76 -1.91 -2.74
C GLN A 103 -0.01 -2.34 -4.01
N ASP A 104 -0.25 -3.57 -4.47
CA ASP A 104 0.32 -4.04 -5.74
C ASP A 104 -0.20 -3.19 -6.91
N CYS A 105 -1.49 -2.82 -6.88
CA CYS A 105 -2.07 -1.88 -7.83
C CYS A 105 -3.30 -1.16 -7.26
N TYR A 106 -3.19 0.15 -7.11
CA TYR A 106 -4.28 1.06 -6.78
C TYR A 106 -4.82 1.74 -8.04
N TYR A 107 -6.13 1.75 -8.21
CA TYR A 107 -6.83 2.49 -9.26
C TYR A 107 -8.24 2.87 -8.79
N LEU A 108 -8.87 3.85 -9.46
CA LEU A 108 -10.25 4.24 -9.18
C LEU A 108 -11.21 3.48 -10.10
N ASN A 109 -12.11 2.68 -9.54
CA ASN A 109 -13.18 2.07 -10.34
C ASN A 109 -14.39 3.01 -10.44
N LEU A 110 -14.40 3.88 -11.46
CA LEU A 110 -15.46 4.88 -11.68
C LEU A 110 -16.57 4.42 -12.64
N GLY A 111 -16.44 3.23 -13.23
CA GLY A 111 -17.35 2.76 -14.29
C GLY A 111 -17.23 3.52 -15.62
N VAL A 112 -16.25 4.42 -15.74
CA VAL A 112 -15.88 5.16 -16.95
C VAL A 112 -14.36 5.20 -17.07
N GLU A 113 -13.87 5.38 -18.29
CA GLU A 113 -12.44 5.55 -18.57
C GLU A 113 -11.96 6.92 -18.08
N TYR A 114 -10.76 6.95 -17.50
CA TYR A 114 -10.12 8.16 -17.00
C TYR A 114 -8.60 8.03 -17.13
N TYR A 115 -7.92 9.16 -17.21
CA TYR A 115 -6.47 9.24 -17.23
C TYR A 115 -5.98 10.43 -16.41
N TRP A 116 -4.87 10.23 -15.72
CA TRP A 116 -4.10 11.31 -15.08
C TRP A 116 -2.91 11.63 -15.97
N TYR A 117 -2.77 12.88 -16.39
CA TYR A 117 -1.67 13.33 -17.26
C TYR A 117 -0.54 14.00 -16.48
N ALA A 118 -0.76 14.29 -15.21
CA ALA A 118 0.28 14.73 -14.29
C ALA A 118 -0.02 14.31 -12.86
N ALA A 119 1.01 14.11 -12.06
CA ALA A 119 0.86 13.90 -10.63
C ALA A 119 2.08 14.40 -9.83
N THR A 120 1.86 14.70 -8.57
CA THR A 120 2.89 15.04 -7.58
C THR A 120 2.52 14.40 -6.24
N THR A 121 3.51 14.17 -5.38
CA THR A 121 3.28 13.65 -4.02
C THR A 121 3.60 14.69 -2.98
N VAL A 122 2.79 14.73 -1.91
CA VAL A 122 2.99 15.54 -0.70
C VAL A 122 3.15 14.59 0.49
N ASN A 123 4.02 14.95 1.43
CA ASN A 123 4.33 14.18 2.64
C ASN A 123 4.81 12.74 2.37
N ASN A 124 5.42 12.46 1.21
CA ASN A 124 5.98 11.13 0.97
C ASN A 124 7.29 10.95 1.74
N LEU A 125 7.23 10.35 2.93
CA LEU A 125 8.38 10.16 3.82
C LEU A 125 9.05 8.79 3.69
N GLY A 126 8.48 7.86 2.93
CA GLY A 126 9.05 6.51 2.81
C GLY A 126 8.34 5.57 1.84
N TRP A 127 7.58 6.08 0.88
CA TRP A 127 6.91 5.26 -0.12
C TRP A 127 7.55 5.43 -1.49
N LYS A 128 7.65 4.32 -2.22
CA LYS A 128 7.82 4.32 -3.67
C LYS A 128 6.46 4.14 -4.31
N ILE A 129 5.99 5.15 -5.03
CA ILE A 129 4.75 5.09 -5.81
C ILE A 129 5.12 4.99 -7.29
N VAL A 130 4.69 3.92 -7.96
CA VAL A 130 5.02 3.65 -9.36
C VAL A 130 3.78 3.80 -10.22
N ALA A 131 3.83 4.64 -11.25
CA ALA A 131 2.70 4.92 -12.13
C ALA A 131 2.71 4.05 -13.40
N TYR A 132 1.54 3.56 -13.78
CA TYR A 132 1.33 2.68 -14.94
C TYR A 132 0.14 3.16 -15.79
N HIS A 133 0.18 2.86 -17.08
CA HIS A 133 -0.89 3.22 -18.02
C HIS A 133 -2.21 2.51 -17.73
N ASP A 134 -2.17 1.29 -17.20
CA ASP A 134 -3.35 0.45 -16.99
C ASP A 134 -3.69 0.25 -15.49
N SER A 135 -4.94 -0.15 -15.25
CA SER A 135 -5.49 -0.44 -13.92
C SER A 135 -5.06 -1.80 -13.34
N THR A 136 -4.20 -2.52 -14.04
CA THR A 136 -3.60 -3.78 -13.58
C THR A 136 -2.15 -3.58 -13.11
N CYS A 137 -1.59 -2.37 -13.28
CA CYS A 137 -0.21 -2.04 -13.02
C CYS A 137 0.75 -3.02 -13.71
N SER A 138 0.39 -3.41 -14.93
CA SER A 138 1.17 -4.30 -15.76
C SER A 138 2.02 -3.51 -16.75
N GLY A 139 3.18 -4.05 -17.13
CA GLY A 139 4.05 -3.42 -18.12
C GLY A 139 5.10 -2.46 -17.55
N GLU A 140 5.55 -1.52 -18.38
CA GLU A 140 6.62 -0.58 -18.05
C GLU A 140 6.09 0.56 -17.16
N ALA A 141 6.84 0.84 -16.10
CA ALA A 141 6.59 1.98 -15.24
C ALA A 141 6.91 3.28 -15.98
N VAL A 142 6.00 4.25 -15.94
CA VAL A 142 6.16 5.55 -16.62
C VAL A 142 6.39 6.72 -15.68
N GLY A 143 6.35 6.46 -14.37
CA GLY A 143 6.72 7.44 -13.36
C GLY A 143 7.03 6.77 -12.05
N THR A 144 7.87 7.40 -11.24
CA THR A 144 8.16 6.94 -9.89
C THR A 144 8.30 8.13 -8.96
N PHE A 145 7.52 8.10 -7.88
CA PHE A 145 7.63 9.04 -6.77
C PHE A 145 8.34 8.36 -5.61
N THR A 146 9.25 9.09 -4.98
CA THR A 146 10.02 8.71 -3.81
C THR A 146 10.13 9.93 -2.89
N PRO A 147 10.66 9.78 -1.66
CA PRO A 147 10.92 10.95 -0.82
C PRO A 147 11.91 11.95 -1.42
N GLU A 148 12.70 11.57 -2.44
CA GLU A 148 13.67 12.46 -3.10
C GLU A 148 13.03 13.45 -4.07
N ASN A 149 11.80 13.18 -4.55
CA ASN A 149 11.11 14.01 -5.54
C ASN A 149 9.70 14.42 -5.08
N VAL A 150 9.53 14.60 -3.76
CA VAL A 150 8.34 15.24 -3.19
C VAL A 150 8.14 16.63 -3.80
N ASP A 151 6.88 17.02 -3.98
CA ASP A 151 6.46 18.26 -4.63
C ASP A 151 6.95 18.45 -6.08
N THR A 152 7.53 17.40 -6.69
CA THR A 152 7.92 17.41 -8.10
C THR A 152 6.77 16.87 -8.96
N CYS A 153 6.33 17.69 -9.90
CA CYS A 153 5.33 17.28 -10.88
C CYS A 153 5.93 16.35 -11.94
N LEU A 154 5.45 15.11 -11.99
CA LEU A 154 5.70 14.20 -13.10
C LEU A 154 4.55 14.26 -14.10
N THR A 155 4.87 14.09 -15.38
CA THR A 155 3.93 14.22 -16.50
C THR A 155 3.92 12.92 -17.31
N PHE A 156 2.76 12.59 -17.87
CA PHE A 156 2.51 11.32 -18.55
C PHE A 156 1.84 11.60 -19.89
N GLU A 157 2.55 11.41 -21.01
CA GLU A 157 2.05 11.74 -22.35
C GLU A 157 0.76 10.99 -22.70
N ASP A 158 0.76 9.67 -22.49
CA ASP A 158 -0.40 8.80 -22.73
C ASP A 158 -1.32 8.65 -21.51
N GLY A 159 -1.04 9.38 -20.43
CA GLY A 159 -1.78 9.32 -19.17
C GLY A 159 -1.58 8.02 -18.37
N VAL A 160 -1.91 8.05 -17.07
CA VAL A 160 -1.82 6.89 -16.17
C VAL A 160 -3.14 6.63 -15.46
N SER A 161 -3.39 5.37 -15.09
CA SER A 161 -4.61 4.97 -14.38
C SER A 161 -4.34 4.10 -13.15
N GLY A 162 -3.17 3.44 -13.08
CA GLY A 162 -2.76 2.58 -11.98
C GLY A 162 -1.52 3.07 -11.25
N PHE A 163 -1.48 2.82 -9.93
CA PHE A 163 -0.36 3.16 -9.06
C PHE A 163 0.00 1.98 -8.15
N ALA A 164 1.24 1.48 -8.20
CA ALA A 164 1.74 0.56 -7.17
C ALA A 164 2.32 1.36 -6.00
N VAL A 165 2.07 0.94 -4.77
CA VAL A 165 2.49 1.61 -3.53
C VAL A 165 3.35 0.64 -2.74
N ILE A 166 4.64 0.95 -2.62
CA ILE A 166 5.64 0.04 -2.07
C ILE A 166 6.37 0.76 -0.94
N PRO A 167 6.45 0.18 0.28
CA PRO A 167 7.24 0.78 1.34
C PRO A 167 8.73 0.70 0.97
N LEU A 168 9.43 1.81 1.14
CA LEU A 168 10.90 1.86 0.99
C LEU A 168 11.60 1.48 2.28
N TRP A 169 10.92 1.62 3.41
CA TRP A 169 11.31 1.16 4.73
C TRP A 169 10.94 -0.32 4.92
N ASN A 170 11.69 -1.00 5.76
CA ASN A 170 11.29 -2.21 6.46
C ASN A 170 10.86 -1.79 7.87
N ALA A 171 9.73 -2.30 8.36
CA ALA A 171 9.40 -2.15 9.77
C ALA A 171 10.30 -3.13 10.51
N ASP A 172 11.44 -2.61 10.92
CA ASP A 172 12.29 -3.16 11.98
C ASP A 172 11.56 -3.03 13.34
#